data_AF-T2SSX7-F1
#
_entry.id   AF-T2SSX7-F1
#
_cell.length_a   1.000
_cell.length_b   1.000
_cell.length_c   1.000
_cell.angle_alpha   90.00
_cell.angle_beta   90.00
_cell.angle_gamma   90.00
#
_symmetry.space_group_name_H-M   'P 1'
#
loop_
_entity.id
_entity.type
_entity.pdbx_description
1 polymer ?
#
loop_
_entity_poly.entity_id
_entity_poly.type
_entity_poly.pdbx_seq_one_letter_code
_entity_poly.pdbx_strand_id
1 'polypeptide(L)'
;MKLFDYAPLSLAWREFLQSEFKKPYFLEIEKRYLEALKSPKTIFPKSSNLFYAFNLTPPYAVKIILLGQDPYHSTYLENEQELPVAMGLSFSVEKNAPIPPSLKNIFKELHANL
;
A
#
# COMPACT_ATOMS: atom_id res chain seq x y z
N MET A 1 -16.24 11.84 -8.92
CA MET A 1 -15.01 11.79 -8.11
C MET A 1 -14.31 10.48 -8.42
N LYS A 2 -13.03 10.49 -8.80
CA LYS A 2 -12.31 9.33 -9.37
C LYS A 2 -11.33 8.75 -8.35
N LEU A 3 -10.98 7.47 -8.47
CA LEU A 3 -10.02 6.79 -7.57
C LEU A 3 -8.73 7.57 -7.35
N PHE A 4 -8.14 8.06 -8.44
CA PHE A 4 -6.83 8.72 -8.40
C PHE A 4 -6.85 10.12 -7.76
N ASP A 5 -8.04 10.67 -7.48
CA ASP A 5 -8.17 11.90 -6.68
C ASP A 5 -7.85 11.63 -5.19
N TYR A 6 -8.04 10.38 -4.73
CA TYR A 6 -7.81 9.91 -3.35
C TYR A 6 -6.49 9.16 -3.19
N ALA A 7 -6.19 8.36 -4.21
CA ALA A 7 -5.04 7.47 -4.25
C ALA A 7 -4.21 7.83 -5.48
N PRO A 8 -3.32 8.84 -5.38
CA PRO A 8 -2.53 9.27 -6.51
C PRO A 8 -1.68 8.11 -7.05
N LEU A 9 -1.65 7.98 -8.36
CA LEU A 9 -0.78 7.04 -9.07
C LEU A 9 0.06 7.82 -10.09
N SER A 10 1.36 7.56 -10.09
CA SER A 10 2.31 8.21 -11.00
C SER A 10 1.88 8.08 -12.46
N LEU A 11 2.24 9.06 -13.29
CA LEU A 11 1.85 9.07 -14.70
C LEU A 11 2.37 7.83 -15.44
N ALA A 12 3.63 7.44 -15.19
CA ALA A 12 4.24 6.27 -15.83
C ALA A 12 3.45 4.98 -15.56
N TRP A 13 3.00 4.76 -14.32
CA TRP A 13 2.15 3.61 -14.02
C TRP A 13 0.73 3.76 -14.56
N ARG A 14 0.18 4.98 -14.60
CA ARG A 14 -1.14 5.21 -15.20
C ARG A 14 -1.17 4.89 -16.69
N GLU A 15 -0.10 5.23 -17.41
CA GLU A 15 0.07 4.90 -18.82
C GLU A 15 0.31 3.39 -19.00
N PHE A 16 1.19 2.80 -18.20
CA PHE A 16 1.50 1.37 -18.27
C PHE A 16 0.28 0.47 -18.03
N LEU A 17 -0.61 0.84 -17.10
CA LEU A 17 -1.81 0.07 -16.73
C LEU A 17 -3.10 0.59 -17.37
N GLN A 18 -3.02 1.52 -18.34
CA GLN A 18 -4.19 2.22 -18.86
C GLN A 18 -5.29 1.28 -19.38
N SER A 19 -4.92 0.16 -20.01
CA SER A 19 -5.86 -0.84 -20.50
C SER A 19 -6.58 -1.58 -19.38
N GLU A 20 -5.92 -1.84 -18.25
CA GLU A 20 -6.49 -2.55 -17.11
C GLU A 20 -7.59 -1.71 -16.44
N PHE A 21 -7.41 -0.40 -16.34
CA PHE A 21 -8.39 0.50 -15.70
C PHE A 21 -9.72 0.59 -16.44
N LYS A 22 -9.77 0.15 -17.70
CA LYS A 22 -11.01 0.11 -18.49
C LYS A 22 -11.73 -1.23 -18.38
N LYS A 23 -11.11 -2.25 -17.78
CA LYS A 23 -11.69 -3.59 -17.70
C LYS A 23 -12.80 -3.64 -16.63
N PRO A 24 -13.85 -4.45 -16.84
CA PRO A 24 -14.98 -4.52 -15.91
C PRO A 24 -14.58 -4.83 -14.47
N TYR A 25 -13.60 -5.72 -14.26
CA TYR A 25 -13.15 -6.08 -12.91
C TYR A 25 -12.55 -4.89 -12.16
N PHE A 26 -11.80 -4.01 -12.86
CA PHE A 26 -11.16 -2.86 -12.22
C PHE A 26 -12.18 -1.80 -11.87
N LEU A 27 -13.14 -1.55 -12.77
CA LEU A 27 -14.25 -0.64 -12.50
C LEU A 27 -15.06 -1.08 -11.27
N GLU A 28 -15.26 -2.38 -11.10
CA GLU A 28 -15.92 -2.93 -9.91
C GLU A 28 -15.06 -2.76 -8.64
N ILE A 29 -13.73 -2.98 -8.73
CA ILE A 29 -12.81 -2.72 -7.61
C ILE A 29 -12.82 -1.25 -7.21
N GLU A 30 -12.71 -0.33 -8.17
CA GLU A 30 -12.77 1.12 -7.94
C GLU A 30 -14.08 1.50 -7.25
N LYS A 31 -15.22 1.02 -7.78
CA LYS A 31 -16.54 1.29 -7.19
C LYS A 31 -16.61 0.82 -5.74
N ARG A 32 -16.25 -0.44 -5.46
CA ARG A 32 -16.31 -1.02 -4.11
C ARG A 32 -15.38 -0.30 -3.13
N TYR A 33 -14.20 0.11 -3.60
CA TYR A 33 -13.26 0.88 -2.78
C TYR A 33 -13.83 2.26 -2.42
N LEU A 34 -14.37 2.99 -3.42
CA LEU A 34 -14.98 4.31 -3.19
C LEU A 34 -16.23 4.24 -2.30
N GLU A 35 -16.99 3.14 -2.36
CA GLU A 35 -18.09 2.88 -1.42
C GLU A 35 -17.57 2.58 -0.01
N ALA A 36 -16.50 1.79 0.13
CA ALA A 36 -15.89 1.49 1.42
C ALA A 36 -15.34 2.75 2.12
N LEU A 37 -14.78 3.70 1.36
CA LEU A 37 -14.32 4.98 1.89
C LEU A 37 -15.44 5.88 2.46
N LYS A 38 -16.70 5.64 2.07
CA LYS A 38 -17.87 6.35 2.61
C LYS A 38 -18.47 5.66 3.84
N SER A 39 -18.01 4.45 4.15
CA SER A 39 -18.48 3.69 5.31
C SER A 39 -17.83 4.20 6.60
N PRO A 40 -18.39 3.93 7.79
CA PRO A 40 -17.76 4.30 9.06
C PRO A 40 -16.53 3.44 9.39
N LYS A 41 -16.16 2.47 8.53
CA LYS A 41 -15.02 1.60 8.76
C LYS A 41 -13.73 2.33 8.39
N THR A 42 -12.73 2.20 9.24
CA THR A 42 -11.37 2.65 8.92
C THR A 42 -10.75 1.72 7.89
N ILE A 43 -10.26 2.30 6.79
CA ILE A 43 -9.56 1.58 5.71
C ILE A 43 -8.07 1.92 5.80
N PHE A 44 -7.23 0.88 5.78
CA PHE A 44 -5.78 1.03 5.78
C PHE A 44 -5.17 0.44 4.49
N PRO A 45 -4.04 0.99 3.99
CA PRO A 45 -3.38 2.22 4.47
C PRO A 45 -4.22 3.47 4.15
N LYS A 46 -3.75 4.66 4.57
CA LYS A 46 -4.34 5.93 4.11
C LYS A 46 -4.40 5.93 2.57
N SER A 47 -5.47 6.47 1.98
CA SER A 47 -5.66 6.45 0.51
C SER A 47 -4.48 7.03 -0.27
N SER A 48 -3.83 8.07 0.24
CA SER A 48 -2.61 8.66 -0.32
C SER A 48 -1.46 7.65 -0.50
N ASN A 49 -1.45 6.59 0.31
CA ASN A 49 -0.42 5.58 0.34
C ASN A 49 -0.86 4.27 -0.33
N LEU A 50 -2.07 4.19 -0.90
CA LEU A 50 -2.59 2.98 -1.54
C LEU A 50 -1.65 2.46 -2.64
N PHE A 51 -1.08 3.38 -3.44
CA PHE A 51 -0.16 3.07 -4.53
C PHE A 51 1.30 3.41 -4.20
N TYR A 52 1.69 3.43 -2.92
CA TYR A 52 3.00 3.95 -2.54
C TYR A 52 4.16 3.20 -3.19
N ALA A 53 4.10 1.86 -3.25
CA ALA A 53 5.08 1.04 -3.96
C ALA A 53 5.28 1.46 -5.43
N PHE A 54 4.17 1.67 -6.15
CA PHE A 54 4.18 2.10 -7.55
C PHE A 54 4.72 3.52 -7.71
N ASN A 55 4.39 4.42 -6.78
CA ASN A 55 4.85 5.81 -6.83
C ASN A 55 6.34 5.96 -6.52
N LEU A 56 6.92 5.07 -5.70
CA LEU A 56 8.35 5.07 -5.42
C LEU A 56 9.19 4.52 -6.57
N THR A 57 8.67 3.55 -7.33
CA THR A 57 9.43 2.87 -8.38
C THR A 57 8.65 2.84 -9.69
N PRO A 58 9.04 3.61 -10.73
CA PRO A 58 8.39 3.56 -12.03
C PRO A 58 8.56 2.17 -12.68
N PRO A 59 7.67 1.75 -13.59
CA PRO A 59 7.63 0.37 -14.10
C PRO A 59 8.95 -0.08 -14.74
N TYR A 60 9.63 0.81 -15.47
CA TYR A 60 10.90 0.50 -16.13
C TYR A 60 12.10 0.36 -15.17
N ALA A 61 11.97 0.79 -13.91
CA ALA A 61 13.03 0.70 -12.90
C ALA A 61 12.86 -0.51 -11.97
N VAL A 62 11.75 -1.24 -12.09
CA VAL A 62 11.46 -2.44 -11.28
C VAL A 62 12.46 -3.54 -11.63
N LYS A 63 13.14 -4.08 -10.62
CA LYS A 63 14.08 -5.21 -10.76
C LYS A 63 13.62 -6.46 -10.01
N ILE A 64 12.94 -6.27 -8.87
CA ILE A 64 12.49 -7.32 -7.97
C ILE A 64 11.06 -6.98 -7.56
N ILE A 65 10.20 -8.00 -7.50
CA ILE A 65 8.84 -7.89 -6.99
C ILE A 65 8.76 -8.74 -5.72
N LEU A 66 8.47 -8.09 -4.59
CA LEU A 66 8.16 -8.76 -3.33
C LEU A 66 6.67 -8.62 -3.07
N LEU A 67 5.96 -9.75 -3.01
CA LEU A 67 4.53 -9.78 -2.80
C LEU A 67 4.21 -10.06 -1.32
N GLY A 68 3.40 -9.19 -0.72
CA GLY A 68 2.71 -9.46 0.54
C GLY A 68 1.30 -10.00 0.28
N GLN A 69 0.70 -10.63 1.29
CA GLN A 69 -0.69 -11.09 1.21
C GLN A 69 -1.65 -9.94 1.47
N ASP A 70 -1.66 -9.41 2.69
CA ASP A 70 -2.50 -8.30 3.12
C ASP A 70 -1.66 -7.20 3.80
N PRO A 71 -2.09 -5.93 3.77
CA PRO A 71 -1.49 -4.89 4.58
C PRO A 71 -1.60 -5.21 6.08
N TYR A 72 -0.68 -4.68 6.89
CA TYR A 72 -0.84 -4.72 8.34
C TYR A 72 -2.14 -4.02 8.76
N HIS A 73 -2.96 -4.69 9.57
CA HIS A 73 -4.28 -4.20 9.98
C HIS A 73 -4.27 -3.49 11.34
N SER A 74 -3.17 -3.53 12.08
CA SER A 74 -3.04 -2.91 13.40
C SER A 74 -2.67 -1.44 13.31
N THR A 75 -2.91 -0.72 14.40
CA THR A 75 -2.51 0.66 14.63
C THR A 75 -1.43 0.75 15.71
N TYR A 76 -0.79 1.91 15.82
CA TYR A 76 0.11 2.27 16.91
C TYR A 76 -0.09 3.74 17.30
N LEU A 77 0.32 4.11 18.51
CA LEU A 77 0.25 5.50 18.99
C LEU A 77 1.58 6.21 18.76
N GLU A 78 1.53 7.41 18.20
CA GLU A 78 2.66 8.32 18.05
C GLU A 78 2.20 9.75 18.33
N ASN A 79 2.81 10.43 19.31
CA ASN A 79 2.39 11.76 19.75
C ASN A 79 0.87 11.85 20.04
N GLU A 80 0.33 10.87 20.76
CA GLU A 80 -1.10 10.75 21.10
C GLU A 80 -2.05 10.52 19.90
N GLN A 81 -1.51 10.34 18.70
CA GLN A 81 -2.27 10.03 17.49
C GLN A 81 -2.21 8.55 17.18
N GLU A 82 -3.36 7.95 16.88
CA GLU A 82 -3.45 6.58 16.39
C GLU A 82 -3.17 6.55 14.87
N LEU A 83 -2.13 5.82 14.48
CA LEU A 83 -1.67 5.70 13.10
C LEU A 83 -1.68 4.24 12.64
N PRO A 84 -1.98 3.96 11.36
CA PRO A 84 -1.87 2.61 10.83
C PRO A 84 -0.42 2.15 10.77
N VAL A 85 -0.20 0.87 11.06
CA VAL A 85 1.09 0.21 10.79
C VAL A 85 1.28 0.01 9.27
N ALA A 86 0.20 -0.20 8.51
CA ALA A 86 0.29 -0.27 7.06
C ALA A 86 0.64 1.08 6.42
N MET A 87 1.74 1.10 5.67
CA MET A 87 2.24 2.31 5.00
C MET A 87 2.16 2.25 3.46
N GLY A 88 1.60 1.19 2.87
CA GLY A 88 1.51 1.04 1.40
C GLY A 88 2.67 0.29 0.74
N LEU A 89 3.53 -0.33 1.54
CA LEU A 89 4.63 -1.20 1.11
C LEU A 89 4.52 -2.54 1.85
N SER A 90 4.68 -3.66 1.14
CA SER A 90 4.70 -4.98 1.78
C SER A 90 5.88 -5.09 2.75
N PHE A 91 5.64 -5.66 3.92
CA PHE A 91 6.64 -5.88 4.97
C PHE A 91 7.28 -4.63 5.59
N SER A 92 6.99 -3.42 5.12
CA SER A 92 7.55 -2.17 5.67
C SER A 92 6.63 -1.54 6.70
N VAL A 93 7.22 -0.76 7.62
CA VAL A 93 6.53 0.10 8.59
C VAL A 93 7.25 1.44 8.71
N GLU A 94 6.58 2.46 9.25
CA GLU A 94 7.20 3.75 9.55
C GLU A 94 8.31 3.60 10.62
N LYS A 95 9.29 4.50 10.62
CA LYS A 95 10.50 4.40 11.46
C LYS A 95 10.20 4.17 12.95
N ASN A 96 9.16 4.81 13.48
CA ASN A 96 8.78 4.75 14.89
C ASN A 96 7.67 3.72 15.17
N ALA A 97 7.17 3.05 14.13
CA ALA A 97 6.15 2.02 14.28
C ALA A 97 6.72 0.72 14.85
N PRO A 98 5.93 -0.06 15.59
CA PRO A 98 6.36 -1.36 16.08
C PRO A 98 6.66 -2.32 14.92
N ILE A 99 7.81 -3.00 14.99
CA ILE A 99 8.26 -3.95 13.96
C ILE A 99 7.41 -5.25 14.03
N PRO A 100 6.68 -5.63 12.97
CA PRO A 100 5.85 -6.83 12.98
C PRO A 100 6.67 -8.14 12.94
N PRO A 101 6.10 -9.28 13.38
CA PRO A 101 6.83 -10.55 13.45
C PRO A 101 7.43 -11.00 12.11
N SER A 102 6.70 -10.82 11.00
CA SER A 102 7.17 -11.15 9.65
C SER A 102 8.43 -10.36 9.28
N LEU A 103 8.45 -9.04 9.52
CA LEU A 103 9.62 -8.21 9.27
C LEU A 103 10.79 -8.57 10.19
N LYS A 104 10.54 -8.91 11.46
CA LYS A 104 11.59 -9.42 12.36
C LYS A 104 12.24 -10.70 11.80
N ASN A 105 11.44 -11.60 11.23
CA ASN A 105 11.96 -12.83 10.63
C ASN A 105 12.80 -12.53 9.37
N ILE A 106 12.38 -11.56 8.54
CA ILE A 106 13.19 -11.09 7.40
C ILE A 106 14.54 -10.56 7.89
N PHE A 107 14.59 -9.73 8.94
CA PHE A 107 15.85 -9.22 9.47
C PHE A 107 16.76 -10.31 10.03
N LYS A 108 16.19 -11.30 10.74
CA LYS A 108 16.96 -12.46 11.22
C LYS A 108 17.61 -13.21 10.07
N GLU A 109 16.85 -13.45 9.01
CA GLU A 109 17.33 -14.23 7.86
C GLU A 109 18.32 -13.46 6.99
N LEU A 110 18.18 -12.14 6.91
CA LEU A 110 19.21 -11.27 6.34
C LEU A 110 20.50 -11.34 7.17
N HIS A 111 20.44 -11.26 8.50
CA HIS A 111 21.63 -11.33 9.34
C HIS A 111 22.31 -12.72 9.31
N ALA A 112 21.55 -13.80 9.16
CA ALA A 112 22.10 -15.15 9.14
C ALA A 112 22.81 -15.50 7.83
N ASN A 113 22.44 -14.85 6.72
CA ASN A 113 22.87 -15.22 5.36
C ASN A 113 23.65 -14.10 4.64
N LEU A 114 24.06 -13.05 5.35
CA LEU A 114 24.97 -12.00 4.88
C LEU A 114 26.32 -12.11 5.60
#